data_AF-A0A4Q6F6R0-F1
#
_entry.id   AF-A0A4Q6F6R0-F1
#
_cell.length_a   1.000
_cell.length_b   1.000
_cell.length_c   1.000
_cell.angle_alpha   90.00
_cell.angle_beta   90.00
_cell.angle_gamma   90.00
#
_symmetry.space_group_name_H-M   'P 1'
#
loop_
_entity.id
_entity.type
_entity.pdbx_description
1 polymer ?
#
loop_
_entity_poly.entity_id
_entity_poly.type
_entity_poly.pdbx_seq_one_letter_code
_entity_poly.pdbx_strand_id
1 'polypeptide(L)'
;MFYYFGYGSNMNALALKAKGVEPLSAEPAILSGWQLTFNIPDFFLIEGGTGNIVPSAKDEVHGMLYSCREEAADILDRLEAVGVNYKRTKVAVTSYSGQMVSAHVYVGLSEKIENGYQPSRRYLNILVRGAEISGISPVYVKRLRSLEVKTEPVFRSFEWPAHVREKAYTPSTLPDNHTAIAGAVFDISEAREHHRYLQKFLAGKDMTLFFLQRMDSSDGRETWDDIREGRLNSAQKRYLTQYLHEFDREYQLVGSMNYEIDLSLSKAKSKSSPLQLKSKPSAYTVLETAEATNRYLGHENLGFLSFSHGFIPKMPPKQMMPNAFKIWDDIAADLPRLYRTLQLRHVLDEMPVLDASEEALADVYLLRAAALLAMLSHAYNYVETSPAADLPLALSLPWTEVRRRLGREQEVLSYIDLIVYNWRMIDPTIPDPLRAENLDLLIPTVGNKEE
;
A
#
# COMPACT_ATOMS: atom_id res chain seq x y z
N MET A 1 33.14 -11.96 22.15
CA MET A 1 33.02 -11.05 21.01
C MET A 1 32.50 -11.86 19.85
N PHE A 2 31.50 -11.36 19.14
CA PHE A 2 30.96 -12.03 17.96
C PHE A 2 30.94 -11.07 16.78
N TYR A 3 30.88 -11.65 15.58
CA TYR A 3 30.73 -10.89 14.34
C TYR A 3 29.28 -10.88 13.88
N TYR A 4 28.82 -9.72 13.42
CA TYR A 4 27.49 -9.51 12.85
C TYR A 4 27.61 -8.92 11.45
N PHE A 5 26.91 -9.51 10.48
CA PHE A 5 26.83 -9.02 9.11
C PHE A 5 25.49 -8.33 8.85
N GLY A 6 25.52 -7.01 8.72
CA GLY A 6 24.35 -6.17 8.41
C GLY A 6 24.28 -5.84 6.92
N TYR A 7 23.19 -6.22 6.25
CA TYR A 7 22.99 -6.01 4.81
C TYR A 7 21.80 -5.11 4.44
N GLY A 8 20.99 -4.72 5.43
CA GLY A 8 19.80 -3.86 5.26
C GLY A 8 19.97 -2.49 5.90
N SER A 9 18.96 -2.04 6.65
CA SER A 9 19.00 -0.76 7.39
C SER A 9 20.18 -0.64 8.38
N ASN A 10 20.74 -1.79 8.78
CA ASN A 10 21.89 -1.88 9.67
C ASN A 10 23.25 -1.79 8.96
N MET A 11 23.31 -1.45 7.66
CA MET A 11 24.58 -1.12 7.00
C MET A 11 25.20 0.18 7.53
N ASN A 12 24.43 1.08 8.13
CA ASN A 12 24.96 2.32 8.70
C ASN A 12 25.33 2.13 10.18
N ALA A 13 26.61 2.26 10.52
CA ALA A 13 27.10 2.13 11.89
C ALA A 13 26.45 3.14 12.87
N LEU A 14 26.12 4.35 12.41
CA LEU A 14 25.43 5.35 13.24
C LEU A 14 23.99 4.91 13.56
N ALA A 15 23.30 4.29 12.61
CA ALA A 15 21.98 3.74 12.82
C ALA A 15 22.00 2.56 13.79
N LEU A 16 23.05 1.72 13.73
CA LEU A 16 23.25 0.62 14.67
C LEU A 16 23.52 1.14 16.10
N LYS A 17 24.35 2.19 16.23
CA LYS A 17 24.62 2.85 17.51
C LYS A 17 23.36 3.49 18.11
N ALA A 18 22.53 4.15 17.30
CA ALA A 18 21.26 4.72 17.75
C ALA A 18 20.28 3.66 18.28
N LYS A 19 20.42 2.39 17.86
CA LYS A 19 19.65 1.25 18.38
C LYS A 19 20.28 0.61 19.63
N GLY A 20 21.32 1.21 20.20
CA GLY A 20 21.98 0.75 21.42
C GLY A 20 23.10 -0.28 21.21
N VAL A 21 23.54 -0.49 19.96
CA VAL A 21 24.64 -1.41 19.64
C VAL A 21 25.82 -0.61 19.10
N GLU A 22 26.86 -0.43 19.92
CA GLU A 22 28.10 0.23 19.53
C GLU A 22 29.15 -0.81 19.11
N PRO A 23 29.44 -0.95 17.81
CA PRO A 23 30.41 -1.93 17.33
C PRO A 23 31.85 -1.52 17.70
N LEU A 24 32.69 -2.51 17.96
CA LEU A 24 34.14 -2.36 18.21
C LEU A 24 34.91 -2.07 16.92
N SER A 25 34.43 -2.62 15.81
CA SER A 25 34.94 -2.36 14.46
C SER A 25 33.82 -2.49 13.44
N ALA A 26 33.99 -1.85 12.29
CA ALA A 26 33.07 -1.91 11.16
C ALA A 26 33.87 -1.91 9.85
N GLU A 27 33.68 -2.89 8.99
CA GLU A 27 34.30 -2.95 7.67
C GLU A 27 33.35 -3.54 6.61
N PRO A 28 33.44 -3.14 5.34
CA PRO A 28 32.73 -3.78 4.23
C PRO A 28 33.08 -5.26 4.08
N ALA A 29 32.07 -6.09 3.83
CA ALA A 29 32.24 -7.51 3.53
C ALA A 29 31.24 -8.00 2.47
N ILE A 30 31.54 -9.16 1.91
CA ILE A 30 30.79 -9.85 0.87
C ILE A 30 30.29 -11.18 1.43
N LEU A 31 29.01 -11.45 1.26
CA LEU A 31 28.37 -12.73 1.50
C LEU A 31 28.07 -13.39 0.15
N SER A 32 28.93 -14.30 -0.30
CA SER A 32 28.77 -15.02 -1.57
C SER A 32 27.76 -16.17 -1.44
N GLY A 33 27.02 -16.46 -2.51
CA GLY A 33 26.03 -17.53 -2.54
C GLY A 33 24.66 -17.11 -1.99
N TRP A 34 24.41 -15.80 -1.92
CA TRP A 34 23.17 -15.22 -1.39
C TRP A 34 22.69 -14.05 -2.25
N GLN A 35 21.39 -13.85 -2.30
CA GLN A 35 20.73 -12.75 -3.00
C GLN A 35 19.96 -11.88 -2.01
N LEU A 36 20.09 -10.55 -2.14
CA LEU A 36 19.27 -9.58 -1.42
C LEU A 36 17.86 -9.55 -2.05
N THR A 37 16.85 -9.67 -1.20
CA THR A 37 15.42 -9.68 -1.55
C THR A 37 14.65 -8.77 -0.60
N PHE A 38 13.39 -8.48 -0.93
CA PHE A 38 12.50 -7.65 -0.11
C PHE A 38 11.16 -8.35 0.07
N ASN A 39 11.22 -9.61 0.48
CA ASN A 39 10.07 -10.53 0.51
C ASN A 39 9.53 -10.76 1.93
N ILE A 40 9.88 -9.90 2.89
CA ILE A 40 9.29 -9.89 4.23
C ILE A 40 8.41 -8.65 4.32
N PRO A 41 7.08 -8.77 4.27
CA PRO A 41 6.17 -7.64 4.35
C PRO A 41 6.42 -6.81 5.61
N ASP A 42 6.46 -5.48 5.45
CA ASP A 42 6.42 -4.57 6.59
C ASP A 42 5.02 -4.59 7.24
N PHE A 43 4.93 -4.09 8.47
CA PHE A 43 3.67 -4.01 9.21
C PHE A 43 2.68 -3.05 8.54
N PHE A 44 3.17 -1.98 7.94
CA PHE A 44 2.34 -1.09 7.14
C PHE A 44 2.63 -1.25 5.66
N LEU A 45 1.58 -1.44 4.86
CA LEU A 45 1.67 -1.70 3.44
C LEU A 45 2.41 -0.60 2.70
N ILE A 46 2.33 0.67 3.15
CA ILE A 46 3.11 1.78 2.56
C ILE A 46 4.62 1.54 2.55
N GLU A 47 5.16 0.72 3.45
CA GLU A 47 6.60 0.43 3.54
C GLU A 47 7.06 -0.73 2.65
N GLY A 48 6.12 -1.51 2.11
CA GLY A 48 6.40 -2.60 1.19
C GLY A 48 7.18 -3.74 1.84
N GLY A 49 8.21 -4.22 1.17
CA GLY A 49 9.05 -5.32 1.64
C GLY A 49 10.32 -4.85 2.36
N THR A 50 10.60 -5.44 3.52
CA THR A 50 11.85 -5.25 4.26
C THR A 50 12.96 -6.17 3.74
N GLY A 51 14.22 -5.74 3.92
CA GLY A 51 15.37 -6.45 3.38
C GLY A 51 15.54 -7.85 3.97
N ASN A 52 15.74 -8.84 3.11
CA ASN A 52 16.00 -10.23 3.45
C ASN A 52 17.09 -10.80 2.53
N ILE A 53 17.69 -11.92 2.90
CA ILE A 53 18.61 -12.67 2.04
C ILE A 53 18.12 -14.11 1.83
N VAL A 54 18.26 -14.60 0.60
CA VAL A 54 17.94 -15.99 0.24
C VAL A 54 19.14 -16.65 -0.44
N PRO A 55 19.34 -17.97 -0.31
CA PRO A 55 20.42 -18.65 -1.01
C PRO A 55 20.33 -18.47 -2.52
N SER A 56 21.43 -18.08 -3.16
CA SER A 56 21.59 -18.01 -4.61
C SER A 56 23.04 -18.19 -5.00
N ALA A 57 23.38 -19.31 -5.64
CA ALA A 57 24.76 -19.70 -5.94
C ALA A 57 25.53 -18.72 -6.84
N LYS A 58 24.83 -17.84 -7.57
CA LYS A 58 25.41 -16.90 -8.53
C LYS A 58 25.49 -15.47 -8.01
N ASP A 59 24.83 -15.19 -6.89
CA ASP A 59 24.71 -13.84 -6.35
C ASP A 59 25.60 -13.65 -5.13
N GLU A 60 25.84 -12.39 -4.83
CA GLU A 60 26.53 -11.95 -3.64
C GLU A 60 25.81 -10.74 -3.03
N VAL A 61 25.86 -10.65 -1.71
CA VAL A 61 25.32 -9.55 -0.92
C VAL A 61 26.48 -8.82 -0.26
N HIS A 62 26.60 -7.51 -0.54
CA HIS A 62 27.57 -6.67 0.14
C HIS A 62 26.88 -5.99 1.33
N GLY A 63 27.59 -5.90 2.43
CA GLY A 63 27.10 -5.32 3.66
C GLY A 63 28.26 -4.98 4.60
N MET A 64 27.93 -4.70 5.85
CA MET A 64 28.91 -4.34 6.87
C MET A 64 29.13 -5.48 7.85
N LEU A 65 30.40 -5.82 8.04
CA LEU A 65 30.86 -6.73 9.08
C LEU A 65 31.21 -5.90 10.33
N TYR A 66 30.46 -6.13 11.39
CA TYR A 66 30.66 -5.52 12.69
C TYR A 66 31.26 -6.52 13.67
N SER A 67 32.23 -6.06 14.45
CA SER A 67 32.64 -6.76 15.67
C SER A 67 31.84 -6.20 16.85
N CYS A 68 31.13 -7.07 17.57
CA CYS A 68 30.25 -6.69 18.67
C CYS A 68 30.67 -7.38 19.97
N ARG A 69 30.41 -6.71 21.10
CA ARG A 69 30.51 -7.32 22.43
C ARG A 69 29.36 -8.33 22.61
N GLU A 70 29.54 -9.38 23.42
CA GLU A 70 28.53 -10.44 23.57
C GLU A 70 27.18 -9.91 24.05
N GLU A 71 27.19 -8.88 24.90
CA GLU A 71 26.00 -8.25 25.48
C GLU A 71 25.10 -7.61 24.41
N ALA A 72 25.64 -7.31 23.23
CA ALA A 72 24.86 -6.76 22.11
C ALA A 72 24.00 -7.82 21.40
N ALA A 73 24.24 -9.12 21.63
CA ALA A 73 23.50 -10.20 20.97
C ALA A 73 22.01 -10.12 21.28
N ASP A 74 21.64 -10.02 22.56
CA ASP A 74 20.24 -9.94 22.99
C ASP A 74 19.57 -8.65 22.52
N ILE A 75 20.33 -7.56 22.37
CA ILE A 75 19.83 -6.29 21.83
C ILE A 75 19.49 -6.47 20.35
N LEU A 76 20.40 -7.03 19.55
CA LEU A 76 20.17 -7.30 18.13
C LEU A 76 19.01 -8.28 17.91
N ASP A 77 18.93 -9.35 18.70
CA ASP A 77 17.87 -10.36 18.55
C ASP A 77 16.48 -9.74 18.83
N ARG A 78 16.37 -8.80 19.77
CA ARG A 78 15.13 -8.04 19.99
C ARG A 78 14.84 -7.06 18.86
N LEU A 79 15.85 -6.35 18.35
CA LEU A 79 15.69 -5.35 17.29
C LEU A 79 15.26 -5.96 15.96
N GLU A 80 15.75 -7.15 15.64
CA GLU A 80 15.44 -7.88 14.40
C GLU A 80 14.21 -8.80 14.58
N ALA A 81 13.52 -8.68 15.72
CA ALA A 81 12.33 -9.45 16.06
C ALA A 81 12.53 -10.96 15.80
N VAL A 82 13.61 -11.51 16.37
CA VAL A 82 13.95 -12.92 16.21
C VAL A 82 12.80 -13.81 16.69
N GLY A 83 12.43 -14.79 15.85
CA GLY A 83 11.28 -15.67 16.10
C GLY A 83 9.93 -15.07 15.68
N VAL A 84 9.91 -13.82 15.20
CA VAL A 84 8.73 -13.19 14.61
C VAL A 84 8.90 -13.04 13.10
N ASN A 85 9.96 -12.35 12.65
CA ASN A 85 10.22 -12.09 11.23
C ASN A 85 11.51 -12.74 10.73
N TYR A 86 12.53 -12.82 11.60
CA TYR A 86 13.85 -13.32 11.23
C TYR A 86 14.32 -14.42 12.18
N LYS A 87 15.25 -15.24 11.68
CA LYS A 87 16.08 -16.16 12.47
C LYS A 87 17.54 -15.77 12.34
N ARG A 88 18.29 -15.96 13.43
CA ARG A 88 19.74 -15.77 13.45
C ARG A 88 20.43 -16.98 12.82
N THR A 89 21.28 -16.75 11.82
CA THR A 89 22.02 -17.78 11.09
C THR A 89 23.50 -17.45 11.10
N LYS A 90 24.39 -18.45 11.18
CA LYS A 90 25.83 -18.25 10.99
C LYS A 90 26.20 -18.44 9.52
N VAL A 91 26.96 -17.50 8.98
CA VAL A 91 27.45 -17.50 7.59
C VAL A 91 28.94 -17.14 7.56
N ALA A 92 29.63 -17.56 6.51
CA ALA A 92 30.97 -17.10 6.21
C ALA A 92 30.88 -15.89 5.27
N VAL A 93 31.51 -14.79 5.66
CA VAL A 93 31.64 -13.57 4.83
C VAL A 93 33.11 -13.26 4.60
N THR A 94 33.41 -12.64 3.47
CA THR A 94 34.77 -12.20 3.13
C THR A 94 34.84 -10.69 3.22
N SER A 95 35.65 -10.15 4.13
CA SER A 95 35.90 -8.71 4.20
C SER A 95 36.51 -8.20 2.89
N TYR A 96 36.41 -6.91 2.62
CA TYR A 96 37.06 -6.32 1.45
C TYR A 96 38.59 -6.38 1.53
N SER A 97 39.14 -6.58 2.73
CA SER A 97 40.55 -6.88 2.97
C SER A 97 40.95 -8.33 2.63
N GLY A 98 39.98 -9.19 2.25
CA GLY A 98 40.18 -10.57 1.82
C GLY A 98 40.13 -11.61 2.95
N GLN A 99 39.80 -11.21 4.18
CA GLN A 99 39.71 -12.12 5.31
C GLN A 99 38.32 -12.77 5.37
N MET A 100 38.29 -14.09 5.45
CA MET A 100 37.05 -14.83 5.68
C MET A 100 36.73 -14.88 7.19
N VAL A 101 35.52 -14.49 7.56
CA VAL A 101 35.06 -14.39 8.95
C VAL A 101 33.69 -15.07 9.10
N SER A 102 33.52 -15.87 10.16
CA SER A 102 32.21 -16.41 10.54
C SER A 102 31.41 -15.36 11.28
N ALA A 103 30.29 -14.92 10.70
CA ALA A 103 29.41 -13.88 11.25
C ALA A 103 27.98 -14.38 11.42
N HIS A 104 27.25 -13.77 12.36
CA HIS A 104 25.80 -13.92 12.46
C HIS A 104 25.12 -12.99 11.47
N VAL A 105 24.02 -13.46 10.90
CA VAL A 105 23.16 -12.70 9.98
C VAL A 105 21.70 -13.05 10.29
N TYR A 106 20.79 -12.12 10.08
CA TYR A 106 19.36 -12.34 10.24
C TYR A 106 18.73 -12.69 8.90
N VAL A 107 18.06 -13.83 8.83
CA VAL A 107 17.41 -14.35 7.62
C VAL A 107 15.92 -14.50 7.89
N GLY A 108 15.09 -14.07 6.96
CA GLY A 108 13.63 -14.12 7.08
C GLY A 108 13.13 -15.54 7.36
N LEU A 109 12.12 -15.65 8.22
CA LEU A 109 11.44 -16.92 8.50
C LEU A 109 10.63 -17.37 7.28
N SER A 110 10.65 -18.66 6.98
CA SER A 110 10.06 -19.19 5.75
C SER A 110 8.55 -18.94 5.67
N GLU A 111 7.87 -18.96 6.81
CA GLU A 111 6.45 -18.66 6.99
C GLU A 111 6.10 -17.16 6.90
N LYS A 112 7.10 -16.27 6.86
CA LYS A 112 6.94 -14.82 6.68
C LYS A 112 7.37 -14.34 5.30
N ILE A 113 7.94 -15.23 4.49
CA ILE A 113 8.37 -14.90 3.13
C ILE A 113 7.16 -14.88 2.20
N GLU A 114 6.94 -13.73 1.57
CA GLU A 114 5.90 -13.51 0.57
C GLU A 114 6.50 -12.96 -0.72
N ASN A 115 6.12 -13.55 -1.85
CA ASN A 115 6.63 -13.13 -3.16
C ASN A 115 5.92 -11.87 -3.67
N GLY A 116 6.60 -11.10 -4.51
CA GLY A 116 6.02 -9.93 -5.18
C GLY A 116 6.20 -8.60 -4.43
N TYR A 117 6.76 -8.62 -3.22
CA TYR A 117 7.06 -7.39 -2.49
C TYR A 117 8.33 -6.69 -3.03
N GLN A 118 8.24 -5.37 -3.08
CA GLN A 118 9.33 -4.44 -3.41
C GLN A 118 9.56 -3.49 -2.23
N PRO A 119 10.79 -2.99 -2.02
CA PRO A 119 11.05 -2.01 -0.97
C PRO A 119 10.35 -0.69 -1.26
N SER A 120 9.95 0.05 -0.22
CA SER A 120 9.60 1.46 -0.38
C SER A 120 10.80 2.27 -0.88
N ARG A 121 10.54 3.39 -1.58
CA ARG A 121 11.61 4.34 -1.97
C ARG A 121 12.41 4.81 -0.76
N ARG A 122 11.73 5.09 0.35
CA ARG A 122 12.32 5.45 1.64
C ARG A 122 13.30 4.37 2.12
N TYR A 123 12.87 3.12 2.17
CA TYR A 123 13.73 2.01 2.60
C TYR A 123 14.94 1.85 1.69
N LEU A 124 14.76 1.90 0.37
CA LEU A 124 15.87 1.81 -0.58
C LEU A 124 16.88 2.96 -0.40
N ASN A 125 16.41 4.19 -0.18
CA ASN A 125 17.27 5.35 0.07
C ASN A 125 18.10 5.17 1.35
N ILE A 126 17.53 4.56 2.40
CA ILE A 126 18.26 4.21 3.63
C ILE A 126 19.36 3.20 3.33
N LEU A 127 19.07 2.15 2.56
CA LEU A 127 20.06 1.14 2.16
C LEU A 127 21.19 1.74 1.33
N VAL A 128 20.85 2.53 0.31
CA VAL A 128 21.82 3.19 -0.58
C VAL A 128 22.71 4.15 0.23
N ARG A 129 22.13 5.01 1.06
CA ARG A 129 22.90 5.94 1.91
C ARG A 129 23.80 5.19 2.89
N GLY A 130 23.27 4.14 3.52
CA GLY A 130 24.03 3.28 4.43
C GLY A 130 25.20 2.59 3.75
N ALA A 131 25.02 2.11 2.52
CA ALA A 131 26.07 1.51 1.72
C ALA A 131 27.15 2.53 1.30
N GLU A 132 26.75 3.73 0.87
CA GLU A 132 27.65 4.81 0.45
C GLU A 132 28.54 5.31 1.59
N ILE A 133 27.95 5.63 2.75
CA ILE A 133 28.70 6.12 3.92
C ILE A 133 29.65 5.04 4.45
N SER A 134 29.28 3.77 4.29
CA SER A 134 30.06 2.66 4.83
C SER A 134 31.12 2.11 3.87
N GLY A 135 31.30 2.73 2.70
CA GLY A 135 32.35 2.35 1.75
C GLY A 135 32.07 1.04 0.99
N ILE A 136 30.81 0.63 0.87
CA ILE A 136 30.41 -0.50 0.02
C ILE A 136 30.74 -0.19 -1.45
N SER A 137 31.14 -1.21 -2.21
CA SER A 137 31.52 -1.09 -3.62
C SER A 137 30.55 -0.22 -4.43
N PRO A 138 31.05 0.78 -5.20
CA PRO A 138 30.21 1.63 -6.05
C PRO A 138 29.37 0.84 -7.07
N VAL A 139 29.88 -0.31 -7.53
CA VAL A 139 29.16 -1.22 -8.43
C VAL A 139 27.92 -1.80 -7.73
N TYR A 140 28.08 -2.21 -6.47
CA TYR A 140 26.98 -2.72 -5.66
C TYR A 140 25.97 -1.63 -5.31
N VAL A 141 26.43 -0.42 -4.98
CA VAL A 141 25.56 0.75 -4.74
C VAL A 141 24.75 1.08 -5.99
N LYS A 142 25.35 1.02 -7.19
CA LYS A 142 24.63 1.19 -8.46
C LYS A 142 23.56 0.10 -8.64
N ARG A 143 23.87 -1.16 -8.29
CA ARG A 143 22.91 -2.27 -8.29
C ARG A 143 21.74 -2.04 -7.33
N LEU A 144 22.00 -1.52 -6.13
CA LEU A 144 20.95 -1.14 -5.19
C LEU A 144 20.05 -0.04 -5.78
N ARG A 145 20.64 1.01 -6.36
CA ARG A 145 19.90 2.12 -6.98
C ARG A 145 19.03 1.69 -8.17
N SER A 146 19.36 0.57 -8.83
CA SER A 146 18.57 0.01 -9.93
C SER A 146 17.48 -0.96 -9.48
N LEU A 147 17.36 -1.26 -8.19
CA LEU A 147 16.27 -2.08 -7.68
C LEU A 147 14.94 -1.38 -7.90
N GLU A 148 13.96 -2.14 -8.34
CA GLU A 148 12.58 -1.67 -8.40
C GLU A 148 12.09 -1.37 -6.98
N VAL A 149 11.37 -0.25 -6.84
CA VAL A 149 10.71 0.13 -5.59
C VAL A 149 9.22 0.04 -5.78
N LYS A 150 8.52 -0.21 -4.67
CA LYS A 150 7.08 -0.11 -4.60
C LYS A 150 6.63 1.29 -5.04
N THR A 151 5.57 1.34 -5.83
CA THR A 151 4.91 2.60 -6.19
C THR A 151 4.33 3.25 -4.94
N GLU A 152 4.62 4.53 -4.74
CA GLU A 152 4.04 5.30 -3.63
C GLU A 152 2.52 5.39 -3.81
N PRO A 153 1.72 5.24 -2.74
CA PRO A 153 0.29 5.40 -2.83
C PRO A 153 -0.04 6.83 -3.26
N VAL A 154 -1.06 6.98 -4.10
CA VAL A 154 -1.57 8.29 -4.51
C VAL A 154 -1.94 9.08 -3.26
N PHE A 155 -1.40 10.30 -3.14
CA PHE A 155 -1.73 11.15 -2.02
C PHE A 155 -3.23 11.45 -2.00
N ARG A 156 -3.88 11.15 -0.87
CA ARG A 156 -5.26 11.54 -0.56
C ARG A 156 -5.25 12.27 0.78
N SER A 157 -5.93 13.41 0.85
CA SER A 157 -6.15 14.09 2.12
C SER A 157 -6.86 13.16 3.10
N PHE A 158 -6.57 13.29 4.39
CA PHE A 158 -7.28 12.55 5.42
C PHE A 158 -8.53 13.33 5.85
N GLU A 159 -9.69 12.71 5.71
CA GLU A 159 -10.95 13.31 6.15
C GLU A 159 -11.23 12.93 7.59
N TRP A 160 -11.46 13.93 8.43
CA TRP A 160 -11.72 13.72 9.85
C TRP A 160 -13.20 13.40 10.06
N PRO A 161 -13.56 12.23 10.61
CA PRO A 161 -14.94 11.95 10.95
C PRO A 161 -15.45 12.95 12.00
N ALA A 162 -16.72 13.37 11.87
CA ALA A 162 -17.30 14.41 12.71
C ALA A 162 -17.22 14.11 14.22
N HIS A 163 -17.37 12.84 14.61
CA HIS A 163 -17.37 12.37 16.00
C HIS A 163 -15.99 12.42 16.68
N VAL A 164 -14.90 12.55 15.91
CA VAL A 164 -13.52 12.49 16.42
C VAL A 164 -13.13 13.77 17.17
N ARG A 165 -13.76 14.91 16.84
CA ARG A 165 -13.45 16.21 17.44
C ARG A 165 -14.06 16.43 18.83
N GLU A 166 -14.94 15.55 19.26
CA GLU A 166 -15.61 15.65 20.56
C GLU A 166 -14.78 15.07 21.72
N LYS A 167 -13.77 14.24 21.40
CA LYS A 167 -12.94 13.54 22.38
C LYS A 167 -11.46 13.88 22.21
N ALA A 168 -10.96 14.78 23.07
CA ALA A 168 -9.58 15.24 23.06
C ALA A 168 -8.71 14.56 24.14
N TYR A 169 -7.49 14.19 23.77
CA TYR A 169 -6.51 13.53 24.63
C TYR A 169 -5.24 14.38 24.78
N THR A 170 -4.49 14.21 25.86
CA THR A 170 -3.13 14.74 26.03
C THR A 170 -2.16 13.57 26.20
N PRO A 171 -0.83 13.79 26.09
CA PRO A 171 0.14 12.73 26.35
C PRO A 171 -0.01 12.08 27.75
N SER A 172 -0.56 12.80 28.73
CA SER A 172 -0.79 12.28 30.08
C SER A 172 -2.13 11.58 30.27
N THR A 173 -3.08 11.74 29.34
CA THR A 173 -4.42 11.13 29.42
C THR A 173 -4.66 10.06 28.36
N LEU A 174 -3.66 9.78 27.50
CA LEU A 174 -3.72 8.73 26.50
C LEU A 174 -3.70 7.35 27.18
N PRO A 175 -4.74 6.51 27.01
CA PRO A 175 -4.77 5.19 27.65
C PRO A 175 -3.69 4.23 27.11
N ASP A 176 -3.34 3.23 27.92
CA ASP A 176 -2.32 2.23 27.57
C ASP A 176 -2.73 1.31 26.40
N ASN A 177 -4.02 1.26 26.04
CA ASN A 177 -4.51 0.56 24.85
C ASN A 177 -4.74 1.49 23.66
N HIS A 178 -4.26 2.73 23.72
CA HIS A 178 -4.39 3.70 22.64
C HIS A 178 -3.01 4.13 22.11
N THR A 179 -2.99 4.65 20.90
CA THR A 179 -1.81 5.29 20.30
C THR A 179 -2.25 6.54 19.54
N ALA A 180 -1.35 7.47 19.29
CA ALA A 180 -1.64 8.65 18.50
C ALA A 180 -0.67 8.81 17.33
N ILE A 181 -1.16 9.38 16.22
CA ILE A 181 -0.33 9.78 15.09
C ILE A 181 -0.98 10.94 14.35
N ALA A 182 -0.18 11.94 14.00
CA ALA A 182 -0.59 13.12 13.27
C ALA A 182 -1.87 13.76 13.83
N GLY A 183 -1.95 13.86 15.17
CA GLY A 183 -3.08 14.43 15.89
C GLY A 183 -4.30 13.51 16.06
N ALA A 184 -4.35 12.34 15.40
CA ALA A 184 -5.43 11.37 15.55
C ALA A 184 -5.10 10.34 16.63
N VAL A 185 -6.11 9.86 17.35
CA VAL A 185 -5.98 8.89 18.44
C VAL A 185 -6.74 7.63 18.08
N PHE A 186 -6.05 6.49 18.14
CA PHE A 186 -6.57 5.18 17.77
C PHE A 186 -6.59 4.22 18.97
N ASP A 187 -7.65 3.43 19.09
CA ASP A 187 -7.71 2.27 19.98
C ASP A 187 -7.11 1.05 19.25
N ILE A 188 -6.08 0.44 19.86
CA ILE A 188 -5.33 -0.67 19.29
C ILE A 188 -5.62 -2.01 19.98
N SER A 189 -6.60 -2.06 20.87
CA SER A 189 -6.96 -3.27 21.65
C SER A 189 -7.38 -4.44 20.75
N GLU A 190 -8.18 -4.15 19.73
CA GLU A 190 -8.68 -5.14 18.75
C GLU A 190 -7.78 -5.31 17.52
N ALA A 191 -6.49 -4.96 17.63
CA ALA A 191 -5.53 -5.15 16.54
C ALA A 191 -5.52 -6.60 16.04
N ARG A 192 -5.56 -6.79 14.72
CA ARG A 192 -5.47 -8.11 14.08
C ARG A 192 -4.23 -8.88 14.54
N GLU A 193 -4.26 -10.21 14.43
CA GLU A 193 -3.24 -11.10 15.00
C GLU A 193 -1.81 -10.69 14.65
N HIS A 194 -1.58 -10.31 13.38
CA HIS A 194 -0.29 -9.88 12.87
C HIS A 194 0.21 -8.55 13.47
N HIS A 195 -0.65 -7.72 14.08
CA HIS A 195 -0.29 -6.44 14.70
C HIS A 195 -0.25 -6.50 16.23
N ARG A 196 -0.65 -7.62 16.85
CA ARG A 196 -0.66 -7.74 18.33
C ARG A 196 0.70 -7.47 18.97
N TYR A 197 1.79 -7.85 18.32
CA TYR A 197 3.14 -7.58 18.84
C TYR A 197 3.49 -6.08 18.84
N LEU A 198 2.88 -5.28 17.96
CA LEU A 198 3.07 -3.83 17.89
C LEU A 198 2.36 -3.10 19.02
N GLN A 199 1.37 -3.70 19.68
CA GLN A 199 0.68 -3.07 20.81
C GLN A 199 1.68 -2.63 21.88
N LYS A 200 2.63 -3.49 22.26
CA LYS A 200 3.71 -3.15 23.22
C LYS A 200 4.57 -1.97 22.77
N PHE A 201 4.69 -1.77 21.46
CA PHE A 201 5.50 -0.72 20.87
C PHE A 201 4.74 0.62 20.78
N LEU A 202 3.48 0.59 20.34
CA LEU A 202 2.64 1.75 20.03
C LEU A 202 1.83 2.29 21.24
N ALA A 203 1.46 1.41 22.16
CA ALA A 203 0.64 1.70 23.34
C ALA A 203 1.14 2.90 24.14
N GLY A 204 0.21 3.79 24.49
CA GLY A 204 0.43 4.95 25.37
C GLY A 204 1.34 6.03 24.76
N LYS A 205 1.59 6.00 23.45
CA LYS A 205 2.53 6.91 22.78
C LYS A 205 1.90 7.65 21.62
N ASP A 206 2.34 8.89 21.44
CA ASP A 206 2.17 9.63 20.20
C ASP A 206 3.38 9.36 19.29
N MET A 207 3.13 8.65 18.20
CA MET A 207 4.11 8.14 17.26
C MET A 207 4.48 9.17 16.17
N THR A 208 3.86 10.36 16.17
CA THR A 208 4.08 11.39 15.14
C THR A 208 5.56 11.74 14.98
N LEU A 209 6.23 12.09 16.09
CA LEU A 209 7.65 12.45 16.06
C LEU A 209 8.54 11.25 15.68
N PHE A 210 8.20 10.06 16.20
CA PHE A 210 8.93 8.83 15.91
C PHE A 210 8.97 8.53 14.40
N PHE A 211 7.83 8.68 13.71
CA PHE A 211 7.77 8.43 12.28
C PHE A 211 8.51 9.52 11.49
N LEU A 212 8.36 10.80 11.85
CA LEU A 212 9.09 11.89 11.20
C LEU A 212 10.62 11.67 11.22
N GLN A 213 11.16 11.28 12.38
CA GLN A 213 12.59 11.02 12.55
C GLN A 213 13.10 9.78 11.78
N ARG A 214 12.21 9.00 11.18
CA ARG A 214 12.54 7.79 10.39
C ARG A 214 12.39 7.99 8.89
N MET A 215 12.00 9.19 8.46
CA MET A 215 12.07 9.53 7.05
C MET A 215 13.52 9.43 6.56
N ASP A 216 13.72 8.98 5.34
CA ASP A 216 15.03 8.94 4.69
C ASP A 216 15.60 10.35 4.48
N SER A 217 14.74 11.37 4.41
CA SER A 217 15.11 12.79 4.38
C SER A 217 15.37 13.39 5.77
N SER A 218 15.13 12.66 6.86
CA SER A 218 15.34 13.15 8.22
C SER A 218 16.84 13.19 8.57
N ASP A 219 17.21 14.17 9.39
CA ASP A 219 18.50 14.24 10.07
C ASP A 219 18.38 13.96 11.59
N GLY A 220 17.18 13.58 12.05
CA GLY A 220 16.85 13.26 13.43
C GLY A 220 16.68 14.46 14.35
N ARG A 221 16.69 15.69 13.82
CA ARG A 221 16.56 16.92 14.62
C ARG A 221 15.13 17.43 14.74
N GLU A 222 14.16 16.76 14.15
CA GLU A 222 12.74 17.12 14.30
C GLU A 222 12.34 17.11 15.77
N THR A 223 11.49 18.05 16.15
CA THR A 223 11.03 18.24 17.52
C THR A 223 9.51 18.34 17.62
N TRP A 224 8.98 18.21 18.84
CA TRP A 224 7.56 18.48 19.10
C TRP A 224 7.17 19.94 18.84
N ASP A 225 8.11 20.88 18.96
CA ASP A 225 7.84 22.28 18.68
C ASP A 225 7.63 22.50 17.18
N ASP A 226 8.36 21.76 16.32
CA ASP A 226 8.13 21.82 14.87
C ASP A 226 6.74 21.34 14.49
N ILE A 227 6.23 20.30 15.16
CA ILE A 227 4.89 19.77 14.94
C ILE A 227 3.84 20.79 15.38
N ARG A 228 3.95 21.31 16.62
CA ARG A 228 2.97 22.24 17.22
C ARG A 228 2.92 23.59 16.52
N GLU A 229 4.06 24.07 16.01
CA GLU A 229 4.14 25.33 15.27
C GLU A 229 3.90 25.15 13.76
N GLY A 230 3.57 23.93 13.31
CA GLY A 230 3.23 23.66 11.92
C GLY A 230 4.40 23.80 10.94
N ARG A 231 5.65 23.66 11.41
CA ARG A 231 6.89 23.77 10.62
C ARG A 231 7.20 22.52 9.79
N LEU A 232 6.16 21.78 9.38
CA LEU A 232 6.30 20.57 8.57
C LEU A 232 6.31 20.90 7.09
N ASN A 233 7.30 20.40 6.36
CA ASN A 233 7.38 20.54 4.92
C ASN A 233 6.39 19.59 4.20
N SER A 234 6.18 19.80 2.89
CA SER A 234 5.20 19.01 2.14
C SER A 234 5.50 17.50 2.08
N ALA A 235 6.77 17.08 2.19
CA ALA A 235 7.11 15.66 2.22
C ALA A 235 6.75 15.04 3.58
N GLN A 236 7.04 15.73 4.68
CA GLN A 236 6.65 15.33 6.03
C GLN A 236 5.14 15.24 6.18
N LYS A 237 4.39 16.23 5.66
CA LYS A 237 2.92 16.20 5.64
C LYS A 237 2.40 14.98 4.87
N ARG A 238 2.88 14.74 3.65
CA ARG A 238 2.50 13.55 2.85
C ARG A 238 2.77 12.25 3.58
N TYR A 239 3.95 12.13 4.18
CA TYR A 239 4.38 10.94 4.91
C TYR A 239 3.50 10.67 6.12
N LEU A 240 3.23 11.68 6.95
CA LEU A 240 2.31 11.56 8.07
C LEU A 240 0.88 11.22 7.64
N THR A 241 0.39 11.82 6.56
CA THR A 241 -0.95 11.48 6.02
C THR A 241 -1.02 10.04 5.54
N GLN A 242 0.02 9.51 4.90
CA GLN A 242 0.06 8.10 4.47
C GLN A 242 0.02 7.17 5.68
N TYR A 243 0.82 7.43 6.70
CA TYR A 243 0.76 6.65 7.95
C TYR A 243 -0.58 6.81 8.67
N LEU A 244 -1.20 7.97 8.61
CA LEU A 244 -2.52 8.19 9.20
C LEU A 244 -3.58 7.29 8.55
N HIS A 245 -3.57 7.14 7.23
CA HIS A 245 -4.43 6.17 6.52
C HIS A 245 -4.11 4.72 6.88
N GLU A 246 -2.84 4.37 7.11
CA GLU A 246 -2.47 3.03 7.57
C GLU A 246 -2.96 2.75 8.99
N PHE A 247 -2.90 3.72 9.90
CA PHE A 247 -3.44 3.56 11.24
C PHE A 247 -4.96 3.45 11.22
N ASP A 248 -5.64 4.24 10.39
CA ASP A 248 -7.10 4.18 10.22
C ASP A 248 -7.57 2.87 9.59
N ARG A 249 -6.77 2.27 8.71
CA ARG A 249 -7.04 0.92 8.20
C ARG A 249 -6.91 -0.16 9.28
N GLU A 250 -5.95 -0.02 10.18
CA GLU A 250 -5.54 -1.10 11.09
C GLU A 250 -6.16 -1.00 12.50
N TYR A 251 -6.60 0.20 12.90
CA TYR A 251 -7.04 0.52 14.26
C TYR A 251 -8.26 1.43 14.25
N GLN A 252 -9.03 1.40 15.34
CA GLN A 252 -10.24 2.21 15.43
C GLN A 252 -9.91 3.66 15.80
N LEU A 253 -10.26 4.63 14.96
CA LEU A 253 -10.16 6.05 15.28
C LEU A 253 -11.17 6.44 16.37
N VAL A 254 -10.70 6.98 17.50
CA VAL A 254 -11.54 7.25 18.70
C VAL A 254 -11.48 8.67 19.22
N GLY A 255 -10.58 9.51 18.70
CA GLY A 255 -10.49 10.91 19.08
C GLY A 255 -9.27 11.62 18.51
N SER A 256 -8.94 12.78 19.07
CA SER A 256 -7.80 13.59 18.66
C SER A 256 -6.90 13.98 19.81
N MET A 257 -5.64 14.28 19.53
CA MET A 257 -4.74 14.91 20.48
C MET A 257 -5.09 16.40 20.65
N ASN A 258 -4.78 16.96 21.81
CA ASN A 258 -4.94 18.38 22.13
C ASN A 258 -3.81 19.24 21.53
N TYR A 259 -3.59 19.09 20.23
CA TYR A 259 -2.81 19.98 19.38
C TYR A 259 -3.34 19.87 17.95
N GLU A 260 -3.26 20.95 17.19
CA GLU A 260 -3.61 20.94 15.78
C GLU A 260 -2.37 20.72 14.91
N ILE A 261 -2.54 19.96 13.83
CA ILE A 261 -1.51 19.73 12.83
C ILE A 261 -2.12 19.90 11.44
N ASP A 262 -1.61 20.88 10.67
CA ASP A 262 -2.05 21.10 9.31
C ASP A 262 -1.32 20.16 8.35
N LEU A 263 -1.99 19.06 7.99
CA LEU A 263 -1.52 18.12 6.97
C LEU A 263 -1.90 18.51 5.54
N SER A 264 -2.60 19.65 5.35
CA SER A 264 -2.97 20.08 4.01
C SER A 264 -1.72 20.43 3.19
N LEU A 265 -1.74 20.01 1.92
CA LEU A 265 -0.73 20.40 0.94
C LEU A 265 -1.07 21.73 0.25
N SER A 266 -2.22 22.31 0.57
CA SER A 266 -2.60 23.62 0.05
C SER A 266 -1.64 24.69 0.58
N LYS A 267 -1.19 25.58 -0.31
CA LYS A 267 -0.46 26.76 0.13
C LYS A 267 -1.43 27.64 0.92
N ALA A 268 -1.30 27.67 2.24
CA ALA A 268 -1.72 28.84 3.00
C ALA A 268 -1.10 30.07 2.31
N LYS A 269 -1.91 31.10 2.06
CA LYS A 269 -1.50 32.37 1.42
C LYS A 269 -0.47 33.09 2.30
N SER A 270 0.77 32.63 2.30
CA SER A 270 1.91 33.38 2.80
C SER A 270 2.40 34.30 1.68
N LYS A 271 2.32 35.61 1.94
CA LYS A 271 2.97 36.63 1.13
C LYS A 271 4.49 36.43 1.24
N SER A 272 5.12 35.73 0.28
CA SER A 272 6.52 35.98 -0.08
C SER A 272 6.91 35.32 -1.40
N SER A 273 7.53 36.14 -2.26
CA SER A 273 8.38 35.89 -3.44
C SER A 273 7.99 34.87 -4.53
N PRO A 274 8.36 35.15 -5.80
CA PRO A 274 8.02 34.28 -6.91
C PRO A 274 8.79 32.97 -6.84
N LEU A 275 8.12 31.92 -6.38
CA LEU A 275 8.57 30.53 -6.52
C LEU A 275 8.62 30.18 -8.00
N GLN A 276 9.81 29.79 -8.49
CA GLN A 276 9.95 29.13 -9.78
C GLN A 276 8.96 27.96 -9.87
N LEU A 277 8.10 27.98 -10.88
CA LEU A 277 7.21 26.85 -11.17
C LEU A 277 8.08 25.61 -11.42
N LYS A 278 7.94 24.58 -10.57
CA LYS A 278 8.38 23.23 -10.93
C LYS A 278 7.69 22.86 -12.25
N SER A 279 8.47 22.42 -13.23
CA SER A 279 7.94 22.02 -14.54
C SER A 279 6.89 20.94 -14.33
N LYS A 280 5.73 21.09 -14.97
CA LYS A 280 4.73 20.02 -15.03
C LYS A 280 5.40 18.78 -15.66
N PRO A 281 5.16 17.57 -15.14
CA PRO A 281 5.68 16.37 -15.77
C PRO A 281 5.22 16.32 -17.23
N SER A 282 6.10 15.82 -18.11
CA SER A 282 5.74 15.66 -19.51
C SER A 282 4.58 14.66 -19.64
N ALA A 283 3.77 14.79 -20.70
CA ALA A 283 2.70 13.84 -20.98
C ALA A 283 3.24 12.39 -21.08
N TYR A 284 4.44 12.23 -21.63
CA TYR A 284 5.14 10.95 -21.69
C TYR A 284 5.37 10.36 -20.30
N THR A 285 5.90 11.15 -19.35
CA THR A 285 6.14 10.71 -17.97
C THR A 285 4.84 10.32 -17.26
N VAL A 286 3.74 11.03 -17.52
CA VAL A 286 2.42 10.69 -16.94
C VAL A 286 1.93 9.35 -17.48
N LEU A 287 1.97 9.14 -18.79
CA LEU A 287 1.60 7.88 -19.45
C LEU A 287 2.45 6.70 -18.96
N GLU A 288 3.77 6.88 -18.92
CA GLU A 288 4.71 5.86 -18.44
C GLU A 288 4.46 5.50 -16.97
N THR A 289 4.19 6.51 -16.12
CA THR A 289 3.87 6.30 -14.71
C THR A 289 2.55 5.54 -14.54
N ALA A 290 1.52 5.88 -15.33
CA ALA A 290 0.23 5.19 -15.28
C ALA A 290 0.35 3.72 -15.71
N GLU A 291 1.04 3.43 -16.83
CA GLU A 291 1.26 2.03 -17.25
C GLU A 291 2.09 1.24 -16.24
N ALA A 292 3.12 1.85 -15.65
CA ALA A 292 3.92 1.20 -14.62
C ALA A 292 3.09 0.90 -13.37
N THR A 293 2.23 1.83 -12.96
CA THR A 293 1.34 1.69 -11.80
C THR A 293 0.31 0.58 -12.04
N ASN A 294 -0.36 0.58 -13.20
CA ASN A 294 -1.33 -0.46 -13.55
C ASN A 294 -0.70 -1.86 -13.62
N ARG A 295 0.54 -1.95 -14.12
CA ARG A 295 1.30 -3.20 -14.15
C ARG A 295 1.68 -3.69 -12.75
N TYR A 296 2.11 -2.79 -11.87
CA TYR A 296 2.44 -3.11 -10.48
C TYR A 296 1.22 -3.60 -9.69
N LEU A 297 0.07 -2.92 -9.85
CA LEU A 297 -1.17 -3.28 -9.17
C LEU A 297 -1.83 -4.55 -9.74
N GLY A 298 -1.48 -4.95 -10.97
CA GLY A 298 -2.13 -6.07 -11.66
C GLY A 298 -3.57 -5.77 -12.10
N HIS A 299 -3.99 -4.52 -12.02
CA HIS A 299 -5.31 -4.02 -12.41
C HIS A 299 -5.25 -2.51 -12.72
N GLU A 300 -6.33 -1.98 -13.31
CA GLU A 300 -6.40 -0.59 -13.78
C GLU A 300 -7.42 0.25 -12.99
N ASN A 301 -7.67 -0.11 -11.73
CA ASN A 301 -8.67 0.53 -10.86
C ASN A 301 -8.50 2.04 -10.67
N LEU A 302 -7.26 2.57 -10.83
CA LEU A 302 -6.98 4.00 -10.74
C LEU A 302 -7.28 4.78 -12.04
N GLY A 303 -7.69 4.08 -13.09
CA GLY A 303 -7.99 4.62 -14.41
C GLY A 303 -7.17 3.97 -15.51
N PHE A 304 -7.74 4.02 -16.72
CA PHE A 304 -7.10 3.53 -17.93
C PHE A 304 -6.28 4.65 -18.54
N LEU A 305 -4.97 4.47 -18.60
CA LEU A 305 -4.09 5.35 -19.34
C LEU A 305 -2.87 4.56 -19.82
N SER A 306 -2.79 4.35 -21.14
CA SER A 306 -1.71 3.60 -21.76
C SER A 306 -1.32 4.16 -23.12
N PHE A 307 -0.09 3.91 -23.54
CA PHE A 307 0.38 4.30 -24.88
C PHE A 307 -0.36 3.53 -25.98
N SER A 308 -0.75 2.29 -25.68
CA SER A 308 -1.33 1.37 -26.67
C SER A 308 -2.85 1.45 -26.76
N HIS A 309 -3.55 1.73 -25.66
CA HIS A 309 -5.01 1.69 -25.58
C HIS A 309 -5.63 3.03 -25.14
N GLY A 310 -4.81 4.07 -24.91
CA GLY A 310 -5.31 5.38 -24.48
C GLY A 310 -6.10 5.26 -23.17
N PHE A 311 -7.38 5.62 -23.22
CA PHE A 311 -8.31 5.59 -22.08
C PHE A 311 -9.17 4.32 -21.99
N ILE A 312 -8.78 3.25 -22.68
CA ILE A 312 -9.45 1.94 -22.67
C ILE A 312 -8.56 0.92 -21.91
N PRO A 313 -9.16 -0.06 -21.21
CA PRO A 313 -8.43 -1.13 -20.54
C PRO A 313 -7.46 -1.83 -21.49
N LYS A 314 -6.25 -2.09 -21.00
CA LYS A 314 -5.25 -2.87 -21.73
C LYS A 314 -5.57 -4.37 -21.68
N MET A 315 -6.19 -4.81 -20.59
CA MET A 315 -6.68 -6.18 -20.44
C MET A 315 -8.19 -6.21 -20.68
N PRO A 316 -8.72 -7.24 -21.37
CA PRO A 316 -10.16 -7.39 -21.52
C PRO A 316 -10.86 -7.39 -20.15
N PRO A 317 -12.05 -6.76 -20.04
CA PRO A 317 -12.83 -6.79 -18.82
C PRO A 317 -13.02 -8.22 -18.29
N LYS A 318 -12.99 -8.36 -16.96
CA LYS A 318 -13.26 -9.65 -16.31
C LYS A 318 -14.63 -10.14 -16.75
N GLN A 319 -14.72 -11.40 -17.17
CA GLN A 319 -15.93 -11.99 -17.75
C GLN A 319 -16.87 -12.59 -16.70
N MET A 320 -16.34 -12.99 -15.56
CA MET A 320 -17.08 -13.62 -14.47
C MET A 320 -16.52 -13.13 -13.13
N MET A 321 -17.40 -13.03 -12.14
CA MET A 321 -17.07 -12.84 -10.74
C MET A 321 -16.62 -14.17 -10.10
N PRO A 322 -15.91 -14.14 -8.96
CA PRO A 322 -15.66 -15.33 -8.17
C PRO A 322 -16.96 -16.00 -7.74
N ASN A 323 -16.92 -17.31 -7.46
CA ASN A 323 -18.12 -18.10 -7.20
C ASN A 323 -19.01 -17.55 -6.06
N ALA A 324 -18.39 -16.93 -5.04
CA ALA A 324 -19.11 -16.28 -3.93
C ALA A 324 -19.98 -15.08 -4.36
N PHE A 325 -19.67 -14.47 -5.51
CA PHE A 325 -20.34 -13.29 -6.07
C PHE A 325 -21.09 -13.59 -7.37
N LYS A 326 -21.18 -14.87 -7.76
CA LYS A 326 -21.76 -15.30 -9.03
C LYS A 326 -23.22 -14.86 -9.21
N ILE A 327 -23.96 -14.65 -8.12
CA ILE A 327 -25.34 -14.16 -8.16
C ILE A 327 -25.47 -12.81 -8.89
N TRP A 328 -24.47 -11.92 -8.82
CA TRP A 328 -24.48 -10.68 -9.59
C TRP A 328 -24.39 -10.93 -11.09
N ASP A 329 -23.54 -11.89 -11.51
CA ASP A 329 -23.45 -12.29 -12.91
C ASP A 329 -24.74 -12.94 -13.41
N ASP A 330 -25.35 -13.79 -12.58
CA ASP A 330 -26.56 -14.54 -12.94
C ASP A 330 -27.76 -13.60 -13.13
N ILE A 331 -27.92 -12.61 -12.25
CA ILE A 331 -28.98 -11.59 -12.39
C ILE A 331 -28.68 -10.69 -13.59
N ALA A 332 -27.42 -10.28 -13.79
CA ALA A 332 -27.03 -9.47 -14.94
C ALA A 332 -27.27 -10.17 -16.29
N ALA A 333 -27.02 -11.48 -16.38
CA ALA A 333 -27.28 -12.27 -17.58
C ALA A 333 -28.77 -12.43 -17.88
N ASP A 334 -29.61 -12.48 -16.83
CA ASP A 334 -31.07 -12.59 -16.95
C ASP A 334 -31.78 -11.22 -16.98
N LEU A 335 -31.02 -10.13 -16.93
CA LEU A 335 -31.52 -8.77 -16.85
C LEU A 335 -32.51 -8.42 -17.97
N PRO A 336 -32.28 -8.76 -19.27
CA PRO A 336 -33.24 -8.51 -20.35
C PRO A 336 -34.61 -9.14 -20.12
N ARG A 337 -34.66 -10.35 -19.54
CA ARG A 337 -35.91 -11.03 -19.22
C ARG A 337 -36.57 -10.37 -18.02
N LEU A 338 -35.82 -10.15 -16.95
CA LEU A 338 -36.31 -9.51 -15.71
C LEU A 338 -36.87 -8.12 -15.97
N TYR A 339 -36.24 -7.36 -16.86
CA TYR A 339 -36.69 -6.04 -17.30
C TYR A 339 -38.02 -6.13 -18.06
N ARG A 340 -38.13 -7.06 -19.02
CA ARG A 340 -39.36 -7.27 -19.80
C ARG A 340 -40.54 -7.76 -18.95
N THR A 341 -40.29 -8.57 -17.93
CA THR A 341 -41.32 -9.14 -17.06
C THR A 341 -41.60 -8.31 -15.81
N LEU A 342 -40.89 -7.19 -15.61
CA LEU A 342 -40.96 -6.36 -14.40
C LEU A 342 -40.75 -7.17 -13.10
N GLN A 343 -39.83 -8.13 -13.13
CA GLN A 343 -39.51 -8.97 -11.96
C GLN A 343 -38.19 -8.57 -11.29
N LEU A 344 -37.47 -7.61 -11.87
CA LEU A 344 -36.13 -7.23 -11.43
C LEU A 344 -36.09 -6.76 -9.98
N ARG A 345 -37.03 -5.90 -9.56
CA ARG A 345 -37.06 -5.39 -8.18
C ARG A 345 -37.20 -6.52 -7.16
N HIS A 346 -38.20 -7.38 -7.36
CA HIS A 346 -38.43 -8.54 -6.50
C HIS A 346 -37.18 -9.43 -6.35
N VAL A 347 -36.50 -9.74 -7.47
CA VAL A 347 -35.27 -10.56 -7.44
C VAL A 347 -34.13 -9.87 -6.67
N LEU A 348 -33.96 -8.56 -6.84
CA LEU A 348 -32.91 -7.80 -6.16
C LEU A 348 -33.23 -7.54 -4.67
N ASP A 349 -34.50 -7.43 -4.32
CA ASP A 349 -34.95 -7.28 -2.93
C ASP A 349 -34.71 -8.56 -2.11
N GLU A 350 -34.79 -9.73 -2.73
CA GLU A 350 -34.52 -11.03 -2.11
C GLU A 350 -33.02 -11.43 -2.18
N MET A 351 -32.19 -10.67 -2.88
CA MET A 351 -30.77 -10.98 -3.02
C MET A 351 -30.05 -10.86 -1.67
N PRO A 352 -29.18 -11.82 -1.29
CA PRO A 352 -28.37 -11.69 -0.09
C PRO A 352 -27.39 -10.51 -0.21
N VAL A 353 -27.15 -9.83 0.90
CA VAL A 353 -26.07 -8.84 1.00
C VAL A 353 -24.73 -9.58 0.92
N LEU A 354 -23.94 -9.26 -0.09
CA LEU A 354 -22.59 -9.81 -0.24
C LEU A 354 -21.56 -8.88 0.39
N ASP A 355 -20.59 -9.46 1.09
CA ASP A 355 -19.46 -8.72 1.62
C ASP A 355 -18.50 -8.37 0.49
N ALA A 356 -18.37 -7.07 0.17
CA ALA A 356 -17.46 -6.56 -0.84
C ALA A 356 -16.18 -5.94 -0.23
N SER A 357 -15.87 -6.28 1.03
CA SER A 357 -14.61 -5.95 1.71
C SER A 357 -13.38 -6.45 0.94
N GLU A 358 -12.21 -5.95 1.34
CA GLU A 358 -10.93 -6.36 0.74
C GLU A 358 -10.63 -7.83 1.00
N GLU A 359 -11.07 -8.37 2.14
CA GLU A 359 -10.94 -9.77 2.51
C GLU A 359 -11.80 -10.68 1.63
N ALA A 360 -13.00 -10.25 1.29
CA ALA A 360 -13.98 -11.06 0.57
C ALA A 360 -13.84 -10.94 -0.95
N LEU A 361 -13.52 -9.75 -1.48
CA LEU A 361 -13.45 -9.47 -2.91
C LEU A 361 -12.09 -8.89 -3.31
N ALA A 362 -11.31 -9.62 -4.11
CA ALA A 362 -10.00 -9.15 -4.58
C ALA A 362 -10.10 -7.94 -5.53
N ASP A 363 -9.14 -7.02 -5.42
CA ASP A 363 -9.09 -5.74 -6.18
C ASP A 363 -9.22 -5.91 -7.69
N VAL A 364 -8.69 -7.00 -8.24
CA VAL A 364 -8.75 -7.31 -9.69
C VAL A 364 -10.18 -7.47 -10.24
N TYR A 365 -11.19 -7.59 -9.37
CA TYR A 365 -12.61 -7.69 -9.74
C TYR A 365 -13.39 -6.39 -9.52
N LEU A 366 -12.79 -5.34 -8.91
CA LEU A 366 -13.55 -4.15 -8.51
C LEU A 366 -14.21 -3.41 -9.66
N LEU A 367 -13.54 -3.27 -10.81
CA LEU A 367 -14.15 -2.63 -11.98
C LEU A 367 -15.35 -3.43 -12.52
N ARG A 368 -15.32 -4.77 -12.48
CA ARG A 368 -16.48 -5.61 -12.85
C ARG A 368 -17.60 -5.48 -11.83
N ALA A 369 -17.28 -5.57 -10.54
CA ALA A 369 -18.24 -5.42 -9.47
C ALA A 369 -18.94 -4.05 -9.54
N ALA A 370 -18.18 -2.98 -9.79
CA ALA A 370 -18.73 -1.64 -9.98
C ALA A 370 -19.67 -1.57 -11.18
N ALA A 371 -19.30 -2.15 -12.32
CA ALA A 371 -20.16 -2.18 -13.50
C ALA A 371 -21.47 -2.92 -13.26
N LEU A 372 -21.41 -4.12 -12.64
CA LEU A 372 -22.58 -4.91 -12.27
C LEU A 372 -23.49 -4.14 -11.31
N LEU A 373 -22.95 -3.70 -10.17
CA LEU A 373 -23.73 -3.03 -9.12
C LEU A 373 -24.32 -1.70 -9.61
N ALA A 374 -23.57 -0.92 -10.40
CA ALA A 374 -24.08 0.31 -10.97
C ALA A 374 -25.19 0.05 -12.00
N MET A 375 -25.04 -0.96 -12.87
CA MET A 375 -26.06 -1.31 -13.86
C MET A 375 -27.33 -1.85 -13.20
N LEU A 376 -27.18 -2.77 -12.23
CA LEU A 376 -28.32 -3.34 -11.50
C LEU A 376 -29.04 -2.26 -10.69
N SER A 377 -28.32 -1.34 -10.05
CA SER A 377 -28.93 -0.22 -9.32
C SER A 377 -29.64 0.76 -10.26
N HIS A 378 -29.06 1.05 -11.42
CA HIS A 378 -29.70 1.87 -12.45
C HIS A 378 -30.98 1.20 -12.95
N ALA A 379 -30.91 -0.08 -13.34
CA ALA A 379 -32.04 -0.84 -13.82
C ALA A 379 -33.15 -0.95 -12.74
N TYR A 380 -32.80 -1.22 -11.49
CA TYR A 380 -33.76 -1.28 -10.37
C TYR A 380 -34.56 0.01 -10.21
N ASN A 381 -33.90 1.18 -10.33
CA ASN A 381 -34.57 2.47 -10.23
C ASN A 381 -35.54 2.72 -11.40
N TYR A 382 -35.15 2.35 -12.62
CA TYR A 382 -35.86 2.75 -13.85
C TYR A 382 -36.72 1.66 -14.52
N VAL A 383 -36.67 0.41 -14.05
CA VAL A 383 -37.42 -0.70 -14.66
C VAL A 383 -38.94 -0.50 -14.62
N GLU A 384 -39.44 0.23 -13.62
CA GLU A 384 -40.86 0.53 -13.47
C GLU A 384 -41.11 2.04 -13.46
N THR A 385 -42.32 2.45 -13.84
CA THR A 385 -42.72 3.87 -13.88
C THR A 385 -42.86 4.51 -12.50
N SER A 386 -43.11 3.71 -11.45
CA SER A 386 -43.07 4.20 -10.07
C SER A 386 -41.62 4.24 -9.60
N PRO A 387 -41.12 5.37 -9.07
CA PRO A 387 -39.76 5.43 -8.56
C PRO A 387 -39.60 4.48 -7.37
N ALA A 388 -38.46 3.81 -7.30
CA ALA A 388 -38.10 3.09 -6.09
C ALA A 388 -37.87 4.10 -4.95
N ALA A 389 -38.25 3.73 -3.73
CA ALA A 389 -38.03 4.57 -2.56
C ALA A 389 -36.54 4.64 -2.20
N ASP A 390 -35.90 3.46 -2.11
CA ASP A 390 -34.49 3.29 -1.81
C ASP A 390 -33.94 2.06 -2.54
N LEU A 391 -32.63 1.99 -2.72
CA LEU A 391 -31.95 0.78 -3.19
C LEU A 391 -31.94 -0.29 -2.07
N PRO A 392 -32.17 -1.58 -2.39
CA PRO A 392 -32.05 -2.64 -1.41
C PRO A 392 -30.62 -2.71 -0.86
N LEU A 393 -30.48 -3.10 0.41
CA LEU A 393 -29.17 -3.21 1.07
C LEU A 393 -28.21 -4.15 0.33
N ALA A 394 -28.75 -5.13 -0.39
CA ALA A 394 -28.01 -6.06 -1.21
C ALA A 394 -27.27 -5.38 -2.39
N LEU A 395 -27.71 -4.19 -2.80
CA LEU A 395 -27.02 -3.34 -3.77
C LEU A 395 -26.24 -2.22 -3.08
N SER A 396 -26.89 -1.46 -2.18
CA SER A 396 -26.32 -0.22 -1.66
C SER A 396 -25.06 -0.43 -0.81
N LEU A 397 -25.02 -1.47 0.04
CA LEU A 397 -23.86 -1.76 0.89
C LEU A 397 -22.62 -2.20 0.09
N PRO A 398 -22.68 -3.27 -0.73
CA PRO A 398 -21.51 -3.66 -1.52
C PRO A 398 -21.12 -2.58 -2.54
N TRP A 399 -22.07 -1.82 -3.09
CA TRP A 399 -21.74 -0.76 -4.04
C TRP A 399 -21.03 0.41 -3.36
N THR A 400 -21.44 0.79 -2.15
CA THR A 400 -20.73 1.78 -1.34
C THR A 400 -19.29 1.36 -1.08
N GLU A 401 -19.08 0.10 -0.70
CA GLU A 401 -17.73 -0.42 -0.42
C GLU A 401 -16.86 -0.48 -1.69
N VAL A 402 -17.39 -0.98 -2.80
CA VAL A 402 -16.68 -1.02 -4.10
C VAL A 402 -16.34 0.39 -4.57
N ARG A 403 -17.25 1.37 -4.43
CA ARG A 403 -16.99 2.77 -4.80
C ARG A 403 -15.91 3.39 -3.92
N ARG A 404 -15.96 3.17 -2.61
CA ARG A 404 -14.93 3.61 -1.66
C ARG A 404 -13.55 3.08 -2.06
N ARG A 405 -13.45 1.77 -2.36
CA ARG A 405 -12.21 1.11 -2.80
C ARG A 405 -11.69 1.64 -4.14
N LEU A 406 -12.58 1.95 -5.08
CA LEU A 406 -12.25 2.60 -6.35
C LEU A 406 -11.97 4.11 -6.24
N GLY A 407 -12.18 4.73 -5.07
CA GLY A 407 -12.07 6.18 -4.91
C GLY A 407 -13.14 6.97 -5.67
N ARG A 408 -14.35 6.42 -5.81
CA ARG A 408 -15.51 7.06 -6.45
C ARG A 408 -16.49 7.55 -5.39
N GLU A 409 -16.83 8.84 -5.41
CA GLU A 409 -17.70 9.44 -4.39
C GLU A 409 -19.19 9.32 -4.73
N GLN A 410 -19.55 9.30 -6.01
CA GLN A 410 -20.94 9.40 -6.48
C GLN A 410 -21.61 8.04 -6.70
N GLU A 411 -22.88 7.91 -6.33
CA GLU A 411 -23.76 6.75 -6.64
C GLU A 411 -24.34 6.88 -8.04
N VAL A 412 -23.47 6.77 -9.04
CA VAL A 412 -23.87 6.94 -10.44
C VAL A 412 -23.34 5.80 -11.31
N LEU A 413 -24.15 5.40 -12.28
CA LEU A 413 -23.68 4.62 -13.42
C LEU A 413 -22.78 5.52 -14.27
N SER A 414 -21.48 5.25 -14.26
CA SER A 414 -20.52 6.07 -15.00
C SER A 414 -20.30 5.57 -16.43
N TYR A 415 -19.69 6.40 -17.26
CA TYR A 415 -19.25 5.99 -18.60
C TYR A 415 -18.26 4.81 -18.56
N ILE A 416 -17.48 4.67 -17.48
CA ILE A 416 -16.59 3.52 -17.31
C ILE A 416 -17.39 2.23 -17.17
N ASP A 417 -18.45 2.28 -16.37
CA ASP A 417 -19.28 1.13 -16.01
C ASP A 417 -20.17 0.69 -17.19
N LEU A 418 -20.75 1.65 -17.90
CA LEU A 418 -21.69 1.41 -19.00
C LEU A 418 -20.99 1.03 -20.30
N ILE A 419 -19.83 1.63 -20.60
CA ILE A 419 -19.18 1.53 -21.92
C ILE A 419 -17.78 0.94 -21.82
N VAL A 420 -16.86 1.61 -21.10
CA VAL A 420 -15.42 1.30 -21.19
C VAL A 420 -15.08 -0.10 -20.64
N TYR A 421 -15.80 -0.56 -19.63
CA TYR A 421 -15.59 -1.85 -18.96
C TYR A 421 -16.72 -2.86 -19.21
N ASN A 422 -17.64 -2.58 -20.14
CA ASN A 422 -18.82 -3.41 -20.43
C ASN A 422 -18.76 -4.07 -21.81
N TRP A 423 -17.67 -4.77 -22.12
CA TRP A 423 -17.51 -5.46 -23.40
C TRP A 423 -16.75 -6.77 -23.25
N ARG A 424 -16.99 -7.67 -24.20
CA ARG A 424 -16.25 -8.92 -24.39
C ARG A 424 -16.03 -9.21 -25.86
N MET A 425 -14.99 -9.99 -26.15
CA MET A 425 -14.78 -10.55 -27.49
C MET A 425 -15.62 -11.82 -27.65
N ILE A 426 -16.28 -11.96 -28.80
CA ILE A 426 -17.02 -13.17 -29.17
C ILE A 426 -16.03 -14.30 -29.45
N ASP A 427 -15.04 -14.06 -30.33
CA ASP A 427 -13.93 -14.97 -30.60
C ASP A 427 -12.58 -14.24 -30.49
N PRO A 428 -11.79 -14.47 -29.43
CA PRO A 428 -10.50 -13.81 -29.26
C PRO A 428 -9.39 -14.40 -30.16
N THR A 429 -9.66 -15.48 -30.88
CA THR A 429 -8.64 -16.21 -31.69
C THR A 429 -8.53 -15.69 -33.12
N ILE A 430 -9.50 -14.89 -33.58
CA ILE A 430 -9.47 -14.35 -34.94
C ILE A 430 -8.37 -13.30 -35.09
N PRO A 431 -7.81 -13.11 -36.31
CA PRO A 431 -6.92 -12.00 -36.59
C PRO A 431 -7.63 -10.68 -36.33
N ASP A 432 -7.00 -9.73 -35.64
CA ASP A 432 -7.60 -8.45 -35.25
C ASP A 432 -8.98 -8.59 -34.56
N PRO A 433 -9.00 -9.12 -33.32
CA PRO A 433 -10.25 -9.49 -32.64
C PRO A 433 -11.02 -8.29 -32.07
N LEU A 434 -10.41 -7.11 -31.96
CA LEU A 434 -11.04 -5.89 -31.43
C LEU A 434 -11.75 -5.09 -32.54
N ARG A 435 -12.80 -5.69 -33.10
CA ARG A 435 -13.68 -5.07 -34.10
C ARG A 435 -15.13 -5.14 -33.64
N ALA A 436 -15.95 -4.17 -34.04
CA ALA A 436 -17.34 -4.08 -33.59
C ALA A 436 -18.14 -5.36 -33.84
N GLU A 437 -17.90 -6.06 -34.96
CA GLU A 437 -18.60 -7.30 -35.33
C GLU A 437 -18.21 -8.51 -34.46
N ASN A 438 -17.14 -8.40 -33.68
CA ASN A 438 -16.62 -9.44 -32.79
C ASN A 438 -16.71 -9.03 -31.31
N LEU A 439 -17.45 -7.97 -31.00
CA LEU A 439 -17.67 -7.50 -29.63
C LEU A 439 -19.13 -7.71 -29.24
N ASP A 440 -19.32 -7.99 -27.95
CA ASP A 440 -20.63 -8.13 -27.32
C ASP A 440 -20.60 -7.47 -25.93
N LEU A 441 -21.77 -7.10 -25.40
CA LEU A 441 -21.86 -6.52 -24.06
C LEU A 441 -21.68 -7.61 -23.00
N LEU A 442 -21.05 -7.22 -21.89
CA LEU A 442 -20.97 -8.08 -20.71
C LEU A 442 -22.28 -8.07 -19.91
N ILE A 443 -22.94 -6.91 -19.89
CA ILE A 443 -24.15 -6.63 -19.11
C ILE A 443 -25.15 -5.94 -20.05
N PRO A 444 -25.92 -6.70 -20.86
CA PRO A 444 -27.03 -6.16 -21.63
C PRO A 444 -28.22 -5.89 -20.70
N THR A 445 -28.84 -4.71 -20.79
CA THR A 445 -30.00 -4.36 -19.96
C THR A 445 -31.30 -4.80 -20.62
N VAL A 446 -31.42 -4.56 -21.93
CA VAL A 446 -32.64 -4.84 -22.72
C VAL A 446 -32.42 -6.00 -23.70
N GLY A 447 -31.17 -6.21 -24.13
CA GLY A 447 -30.79 -7.30 -25.05
C GLY A 447 -31.39 -7.16 -26.43
N ASN A 448 -31.46 -5.92 -26.95
CA ASN A 448 -31.86 -5.64 -28.33
C ASN A 448 -30.62 -5.40 -29.22
N LYS A 449 -30.82 -4.93 -30.45
CA LYS A 449 -29.73 -4.70 -31.42
C LYS A 449 -29.10 -3.31 -31.27
N GLU A 450 -29.80 -2.40 -30.61
CA GLU A 450 -29.40 -1.02 -30.38
C GLU A 450 -28.43 -0.88 -29.20
N GLU A 451 -28.58 -1.73 -28.19
CA GLU A 451 -27.50 -2.08 -27.25
C GLU A 451 -26.37 -2.82 -27.98
#